data_AF-A0A1Y4AV53-F1
#
_entry.id   AF-A0A1Y4AV53-F1
#
_cell.length_a   1.000
_cell.length_b   1.000
_cell.length_c   1.000
_cell.angle_alpha   90.00
_cell.angle_beta   90.00
_cell.angle_gamma   90.00
#
_symmetry.space_group_name_H-M   'P 1'
#
loop_
_entity.id
_entity.type
_entity.pdbx_description
1 polymer ?
#
loop_
_entity_poly.entity_id
_entity_poly.type
_entity_poly.pdbx_seq_one_letter_code
_entity_poly.pdbx_strand_id
1 'polypeptide(L)'
;MAVTKTHPIKSTLKAAIDYICNPVKTDGKLFVSSYGCTAETADIEFEWTRRHSIDKGANLGRHLIQAFEPGEVTPEEAHEIGMQLAKEILGGKYEFVLTTHIDKDHVHNHLIFNAVSFTDHKHYHSNKRSYHYIRRTSDRICKEHGLSVIIPGQDKGKSYIEHTATQAGTSYKAKLKAAIDRLIPVSTDFEDLLLHLQREGYEIKRGKYISCRADRQERFTRMKTLGVDYTEEAITARIAGRSRPFRQPRQRDGKISLLIDIQNNIKAQQSAGFAHWAKLNNLKQAARTMNFLTEQGITSYGELESRLAAVTERRDIAHASIKEIETRTAELSLVMKHAATYRQLKPMYDRYRQSRDKEKFLRGHESEIILFEAAARELKKQGAVPLPSTESMKKKLAELTAKKDALLAEYRAARSEAQEYETIRQNVDALLSVPKEQEQQKRHELE
;
A
#
# COMPACT_ATOMS: atom_id res chain seq x y z
N MET A 1 13.15 -4.31 -12.91
CA MET A 1 12.62 -3.92 -11.61
C MET A 1 11.73 -2.69 -11.74
N ALA A 2 10.45 -2.83 -11.42
CA ALA A 2 9.51 -1.72 -11.49
C ALA A 2 9.85 -0.59 -10.49
N VAL A 3 9.80 0.67 -10.95
CA VAL A 3 10.07 1.87 -10.14
C VAL A 3 9.01 2.93 -10.39
N THR A 4 8.47 3.51 -9.31
CA THR A 4 7.56 4.65 -9.39
C THR A 4 8.25 5.97 -9.00
N LYS A 5 7.91 7.08 -9.66
CA LYS A 5 8.28 8.46 -9.26
C LYS A 5 7.08 9.38 -9.39
N THR A 6 6.88 10.32 -8.47
CA THR A 6 5.77 11.29 -8.57
C THR A 6 6.21 12.72 -8.27
N HIS A 7 5.70 13.67 -9.05
CA HIS A 7 5.95 15.10 -8.85
C HIS A 7 4.71 15.94 -9.14
N PRO A 8 4.56 17.12 -8.49
CA PRO A 8 3.42 18.01 -8.70
C PRO A 8 3.57 18.83 -9.99
N ILE A 9 2.43 19.17 -10.60
CA ILE A 9 2.33 20.13 -11.73
C ILE A 9 1.72 21.42 -11.18
N LYS A 10 2.41 22.56 -11.32
CA LYS A 10 2.00 23.84 -10.71
C LYS A 10 1.42 24.87 -11.68
N SER A 11 1.84 24.88 -12.94
CA SER A 11 1.46 25.92 -13.90
C SER A 11 1.25 25.41 -15.34
N THR A 12 2.06 24.46 -15.79
CA THR A 12 2.12 24.01 -17.20
C THR A 12 1.37 22.70 -17.45
N LEU A 13 0.10 22.61 -17.01
CA LEU A 13 -0.68 21.36 -17.13
C LEU A 13 -0.87 20.93 -18.59
N LYS A 14 -1.31 21.84 -19.48
CA LYS A 14 -1.48 21.56 -20.90
C LYS A 14 -0.19 21.03 -21.54
N ALA A 15 0.93 21.74 -21.35
CA ALA A 15 2.21 21.32 -21.90
C ALA A 15 2.68 19.95 -21.35
N ALA A 16 2.38 19.63 -20.09
CA ALA A 16 2.69 18.31 -19.53
C ALA A 16 1.83 17.20 -20.15
N ILE A 17 0.53 17.45 -20.39
CA ILE A 17 -0.36 16.51 -21.07
C ILE A 17 0.07 16.32 -22.54
N ASP A 18 0.29 17.42 -23.27
CA ASP A 18 0.74 17.39 -24.66
C ASP A 18 2.09 16.63 -24.79
N TYR A 19 2.99 16.79 -23.83
CA TYR A 19 4.27 16.07 -23.80
C TYR A 19 4.09 14.55 -23.63
N ILE A 20 3.21 14.11 -22.73
CA ILE A 20 3.01 12.67 -22.51
C ILE A 20 2.20 12.03 -23.65
N CYS A 21 1.32 12.79 -24.32
CA CYS A 21 0.52 12.33 -25.46
C CYS A 21 1.24 12.43 -26.81
N ASN A 22 2.55 12.64 -26.83
CA ASN A 22 3.32 12.76 -28.06
C ASN A 22 3.18 11.47 -28.92
N PRO A 23 2.66 11.56 -30.17
CA PRO A 23 2.43 10.38 -31.02
C PRO A 23 3.70 9.56 -31.30
N VAL A 24 4.87 10.21 -31.40
CA VAL A 24 6.15 9.53 -31.65
C VAL A 24 6.51 8.58 -30.50
N LYS A 25 6.09 8.92 -29.28
CA LYS A 25 6.41 8.16 -28.06
C LYS A 25 5.37 7.09 -27.73
N THR A 26 4.18 7.18 -28.32
CA THR A 26 2.98 6.43 -27.91
C THR A 26 2.41 5.57 -29.03
N ASP A 27 3.24 5.23 -30.01
CA ASP A 27 2.87 4.46 -31.21
C ASP A 27 1.64 5.05 -31.92
N GLY A 28 1.75 6.30 -32.37
CA GLY A 28 0.64 6.97 -33.06
C GLY A 28 -0.56 7.27 -32.16
N LYS A 29 -0.35 7.36 -30.83
CA LYS A 29 -1.36 7.48 -29.76
C LYS A 29 -2.12 6.19 -29.42
N LEU A 30 -1.68 5.03 -29.90
CA LEU A 30 -2.29 3.74 -29.53
C LEU A 30 -2.26 3.53 -28.00
N PHE A 31 -1.18 3.95 -27.35
CA PHE A 31 -1.01 3.84 -25.90
C PHE A 31 -1.39 5.11 -25.15
N VAL A 32 -2.52 5.72 -25.49
CA VAL A 32 -3.10 6.88 -24.78
C VAL A 32 -4.49 6.51 -24.28
N SER A 33 -4.66 6.48 -22.95
CA SER A 33 -5.94 6.25 -22.29
C SER A 33 -6.26 7.43 -21.37
N SER A 34 -7.54 7.72 -21.19
CA SER A 34 -8.01 8.72 -20.22
C SER A 34 -9.22 8.23 -19.45
N TYR A 35 -9.46 8.85 -18.29
CA TYR A 35 -10.63 8.55 -17.46
C TYR A 35 -11.22 9.85 -16.94
N GLY A 36 -12.55 9.94 -17.02
CA GLY A 36 -13.31 11.12 -16.63
C GLY A 36 -13.00 12.37 -17.46
N CYS A 37 -12.18 12.28 -18.51
CA CYS A 37 -11.87 13.36 -19.43
C CYS A 37 -11.43 12.78 -20.79
N THR A 38 -11.31 13.63 -21.80
CA THR A 38 -10.61 13.28 -23.05
C THR A 38 -9.18 13.80 -23.00
N ALA A 39 -8.21 13.07 -23.58
CA ALA A 39 -6.80 13.44 -23.51
C ALA A 39 -6.53 14.82 -24.13
N GLU A 40 -7.26 15.19 -25.18
CA GLU A 40 -7.14 16.46 -25.90
C GLU A 40 -7.64 17.66 -25.08
N THR A 41 -8.60 17.46 -24.19
CA THR A 41 -9.27 18.53 -23.42
C THR A 41 -9.06 18.39 -21.91
N ALA A 42 -8.16 17.50 -21.50
CA ALA A 42 -7.96 17.14 -20.09
C ALA A 42 -7.55 18.35 -19.24
N ASP A 43 -6.76 19.29 -19.76
CA ASP A 43 -6.40 20.52 -19.05
C ASP A 43 -7.62 21.40 -18.75
N ILE A 44 -8.52 21.58 -19.72
CA ILE A 44 -9.77 22.34 -19.59
C ILE A 44 -10.71 21.65 -18.60
N GLU A 45 -10.86 20.33 -18.72
CA GLU A 45 -11.71 19.53 -17.82
C GLU A 45 -11.19 19.50 -16.39
N PHE A 46 -9.87 19.38 -16.21
CA PHE A 46 -9.26 19.43 -14.88
C PHE A 46 -9.51 20.78 -14.24
N GLU A 47 -9.31 21.87 -15.00
CA GLU A 47 -9.58 23.22 -14.53
C GLU A 47 -11.05 23.39 -14.13
N TRP A 48 -11.98 22.92 -14.96
CA TRP A 48 -13.41 22.96 -14.68
C TRP A 48 -13.76 22.29 -13.35
N THR A 49 -13.27 21.07 -13.12
CA THR A 49 -13.47 20.36 -11.85
C THR A 49 -12.85 21.12 -10.67
N ARG A 50 -11.67 21.70 -10.86
CA ARG A 50 -10.98 22.48 -9.80
C ARG A 50 -11.72 23.77 -9.44
N ARG A 51 -12.50 24.38 -10.33
CA ARG A 51 -13.32 25.58 -10.04
C ARG A 51 -14.40 25.32 -8.98
N HIS A 52 -14.81 24.07 -8.81
CA HIS A 52 -15.82 23.66 -7.83
C HIS A 52 -15.23 23.37 -6.43
N SER A 53 -13.90 23.33 -6.30
CA SER A 53 -13.23 23.06 -5.03
C SER A 53 -12.97 24.34 -4.25
N ILE A 54 -13.36 24.33 -2.97
CA ILE A 54 -13.06 25.42 -2.02
C ILE A 54 -11.55 25.47 -1.74
N ASP A 55 -10.94 24.32 -1.45
CA ASP A 55 -9.49 24.19 -1.22
C ASP A 55 -8.84 23.40 -2.36
N LYS A 56 -8.56 24.10 -3.46
CA LYS A 56 -7.96 23.53 -4.67
C LYS A 56 -6.45 23.25 -4.56
N GLY A 57 -5.81 23.62 -3.45
CA GLY A 57 -4.37 23.55 -3.26
C GLY A 57 -3.55 24.35 -4.30
N ALA A 58 -2.23 24.25 -4.22
CA ALA A 58 -1.30 24.95 -5.10
C ALA A 58 -0.95 24.19 -6.40
N ASN A 59 -1.42 22.95 -6.54
CA ASN A 59 -1.07 22.09 -7.68
C ASN A 59 -2.27 21.97 -8.63
N LEU A 60 -2.02 21.99 -9.93
CA LEU A 60 -3.01 21.75 -10.98
C LEU A 60 -3.26 20.26 -11.17
N GLY A 61 -2.22 19.44 -10.98
CA GLY A 61 -2.28 18.00 -11.13
C GLY A 61 -1.02 17.35 -10.56
N ARG A 62 -0.92 16.04 -10.75
CA ARG A 62 0.26 15.25 -10.40
C ARG A 62 0.66 14.38 -11.57
N HIS A 63 1.97 14.25 -11.74
CA HIS A 63 2.56 13.33 -12.69
C HIS A 63 3.17 12.15 -11.92
N LEU A 64 2.72 10.94 -12.24
CA LEU A 64 3.27 9.68 -11.78
C LEU A 64 3.95 9.01 -12.98
N ILE A 65 5.17 8.53 -12.78
CA ILE A 65 5.94 7.75 -13.73
C ILE A 65 6.10 6.36 -13.15
N GLN A 66 5.83 5.32 -13.93
CA GLN A 66 6.08 3.92 -13.59
C GLN A 66 6.96 3.32 -14.68
N ALA A 67 8.21 2.98 -14.35
CA ALA A 67 9.17 2.40 -15.27
C ALA A 67 9.38 0.91 -14.96
N PHE A 68 9.71 0.13 -15.99
CA PHE A 68 9.93 -1.32 -15.93
C PHE A 68 11.36 -1.67 -16.35
N GLU A 69 11.85 -2.90 -16.09
CA GLU A 69 13.16 -3.31 -16.63
C GLU A 69 13.12 -3.34 -18.17
N PRO A 70 14.21 -2.97 -18.85
CA PRO A 70 14.36 -3.26 -20.27
C PRO A 70 14.08 -4.74 -20.58
N GLY A 71 13.21 -5.00 -21.56
CA GLY A 71 12.90 -6.36 -22.04
C GLY A 71 11.99 -7.20 -21.13
N GLU A 72 11.54 -6.67 -20.00
CA GLU A 72 10.70 -7.40 -19.04
C GLU A 72 9.20 -7.30 -19.33
N VAL A 73 8.76 -6.24 -20.01
CA VAL A 73 7.34 -5.97 -20.24
C VAL A 73 7.09 -5.50 -21.67
N THR A 74 5.96 -5.90 -22.23
CA THR A 74 5.47 -5.35 -23.52
C THR A 74 4.80 -3.99 -23.32
N PRO A 75 4.74 -3.11 -24.34
CA PRO A 75 4.00 -1.84 -24.24
C PRO A 75 2.53 -2.01 -23.84
N GLU A 76 1.85 -3.04 -24.37
CA GLU A 76 0.46 -3.38 -24.09
C GLU A 76 0.27 -3.77 -22.62
N GLU A 77 1.10 -4.68 -22.12
CA GLU A 77 1.06 -5.14 -20.72
C GLU A 77 1.44 -4.02 -19.76
N ALA A 78 2.43 -3.19 -20.10
CA ALA A 78 2.77 -2.01 -19.34
C ALA A 78 1.58 -1.05 -19.26
N HIS A 79 0.90 -0.79 -20.39
CA HIS A 79 -0.29 0.07 -20.42
C HIS A 79 -1.41 -0.48 -19.53
N GLU A 80 -1.65 -1.79 -19.59
CA GLU A 80 -2.63 -2.47 -18.74
C GLU A 80 -2.29 -2.31 -17.24
N ILE A 81 -1.05 -2.60 -16.86
CA ILE A 81 -0.55 -2.42 -15.48
C ILE A 81 -0.71 -0.96 -15.03
N GLY A 82 -0.43 0.00 -15.91
CA GLY A 82 -0.62 1.42 -15.65
C GLY A 82 -2.08 1.79 -15.39
N MET A 83 -3.02 1.21 -16.15
CA MET A 83 -4.45 1.40 -15.94
C MET A 83 -4.94 0.77 -14.63
N GLN A 84 -4.46 -0.42 -14.29
CA GLN A 84 -4.76 -1.08 -13.01
C GLN A 84 -4.27 -0.21 -11.83
N LEU A 85 -3.03 0.28 -11.92
CA LEU A 85 -2.46 1.16 -10.91
C LEU A 85 -3.27 2.46 -10.77
N ALA A 86 -3.61 3.12 -11.89
CA ALA A 86 -4.36 4.37 -11.88
C ALA A 86 -5.75 4.20 -11.25
N LYS A 87 -6.49 3.15 -11.63
CA LYS A 87 -7.82 2.84 -11.08
C LYS A 87 -7.76 2.64 -9.56
N GLU A 88 -6.77 1.90 -9.06
CA GLU A 88 -6.65 1.59 -7.63
C GLU A 88 -6.21 2.79 -6.79
N ILE A 89 -5.23 3.58 -7.25
CA ILE A 89 -4.70 4.70 -6.45
C ILE A 89 -5.60 5.94 -6.49
N LEU A 90 -6.40 6.10 -7.54
CA LEU A 90 -7.31 7.23 -7.73
C LEU A 90 -8.76 6.89 -7.36
N GLY A 91 -9.09 5.61 -7.19
CA GLY A 91 -10.40 5.13 -6.75
C GLY A 91 -11.56 5.57 -7.65
N GLY A 92 -11.29 5.86 -8.93
CA GLY A 92 -12.28 6.33 -9.89
C GLY A 92 -12.81 7.75 -9.64
N LYS A 93 -12.13 8.57 -8.81
CA LYS A 93 -12.61 9.90 -8.39
C LYS A 93 -11.91 11.09 -9.04
N TYR A 94 -10.79 10.85 -9.71
CA TYR A 94 -9.94 11.88 -10.30
C TYR A 94 -9.90 11.67 -11.80
N GLU A 95 -10.00 12.75 -12.58
CA GLU A 95 -9.68 12.65 -14.00
C GLU A 95 -8.20 12.34 -14.18
N PHE A 96 -7.87 11.54 -15.19
CA PHE A 96 -6.49 11.25 -15.53
C PHE A 96 -6.28 10.95 -17.01
N VAL A 97 -5.04 11.14 -17.44
CA VAL A 97 -4.49 10.70 -18.73
C VAL A 97 -3.30 9.78 -18.44
N LEU A 98 -3.34 8.57 -18.98
CA LEU A 98 -2.28 7.57 -18.94
C LEU A 98 -1.70 7.41 -20.34
N THR A 99 -0.37 7.41 -20.43
CA THR A 99 0.34 7.10 -21.68
C THR A 99 1.46 6.11 -21.41
N THR A 100 1.78 5.27 -22.39
CA THR A 100 2.96 4.38 -22.34
C THR A 100 3.97 4.84 -23.37
N HIS A 101 5.18 5.11 -22.92
CA HIS A 101 6.28 5.59 -23.75
C HIS A 101 7.19 4.43 -24.15
N ILE A 102 7.47 4.34 -25.45
CA ILE A 102 8.31 3.31 -26.09
C ILE A 102 9.55 3.91 -26.78
N ASP A 103 9.81 5.20 -26.60
CA ASP A 103 10.86 5.98 -27.27
C ASP A 103 12.25 5.85 -26.61
N LYS A 104 12.38 5.01 -25.58
CA LYS A 104 13.63 4.83 -24.81
C LYS A 104 13.96 3.34 -24.67
N ASP A 105 15.15 3.06 -24.14
CA ASP A 105 15.63 1.71 -23.85
C ASP A 105 14.72 0.88 -22.92
N HIS A 106 13.77 1.52 -22.22
CA HIS A 106 12.78 0.84 -21.39
C HIS A 106 11.38 1.44 -21.55
N VAL A 107 10.39 0.56 -21.46
CA VAL A 107 8.97 0.92 -21.41
C VAL A 107 8.67 1.60 -20.09
N HIS A 108 7.91 2.69 -20.14
CA HIS A 108 7.45 3.39 -18.94
C HIS A 108 6.10 4.08 -19.15
N ASN A 109 5.29 4.08 -18.11
CA ASN A 109 4.01 4.76 -18.08
C ASN A 109 4.14 6.17 -17.50
N HIS A 110 3.40 7.10 -18.08
CA HIS A 110 3.15 8.43 -17.57
C HIS A 110 1.66 8.59 -17.25
N LEU A 111 1.33 8.79 -15.98
CA LEU A 111 -0.01 9.07 -15.48
C LEU A 111 -0.08 10.50 -14.97
N ILE A 112 -0.83 11.37 -15.66
CA ILE A 112 -1.17 12.71 -15.17
C ILE A 112 -2.61 12.70 -14.67
N PHE A 113 -2.84 13.10 -13.42
CA PHE A 113 -4.17 13.13 -12.83
C PHE A 113 -4.48 14.45 -12.12
N ASN A 114 -5.77 14.79 -12.07
CA ASN A 114 -6.24 16.04 -11.47
C ASN A 114 -5.89 16.08 -9.98
N ALA A 115 -5.50 17.27 -9.50
CA ALA A 115 -5.24 17.49 -8.08
C ALA A 115 -6.54 17.54 -7.26
N VAL A 116 -7.72 17.60 -7.88
CA VAL A 116 -9.03 17.65 -7.22
C VAL A 116 -9.92 16.53 -7.76
N SER A 117 -10.69 15.90 -6.89
CA SER A 117 -11.63 14.86 -7.28
C SER A 117 -12.92 15.47 -7.84
N PHE A 118 -13.45 14.90 -8.92
CA PHE A 118 -14.73 15.33 -9.50
C PHE A 118 -15.94 14.78 -8.73
N THR A 119 -15.73 13.94 -7.71
CA THR A 119 -16.81 13.33 -6.93
C THR A 119 -17.17 14.14 -5.68
N ASP A 120 -16.15 14.61 -4.95
CA ASP A 120 -16.29 15.31 -3.68
C ASP A 120 -15.59 16.67 -3.66
N HIS A 121 -14.96 17.08 -4.77
CA HIS A 121 -14.21 18.32 -4.91
C HIS A 121 -13.14 18.53 -3.85
N LYS A 122 -12.60 17.43 -3.28
CA LYS A 122 -11.47 17.47 -2.35
C LYS A 122 -10.15 17.32 -3.09
N HIS A 123 -9.13 18.05 -2.65
CA HIS A 123 -7.80 17.93 -3.23
C HIS A 123 -7.11 16.62 -2.83
N TYR A 124 -6.24 16.13 -3.71
CA TYR A 124 -5.45 14.93 -3.51
C TYR A 124 -4.34 15.17 -2.48
N HIS A 125 -4.33 14.35 -1.43
CA HIS A 125 -3.45 14.56 -0.29
C HIS A 125 -2.10 13.82 -0.47
N SER A 126 -1.16 14.47 -1.15
CA SER A 126 0.19 13.91 -1.38
C SER A 126 1.10 14.05 -0.17
N ASN A 127 1.48 12.91 0.41
CA ASN A 127 2.50 12.80 1.45
C ASN A 127 3.29 11.48 1.32
N LYS A 128 4.29 11.30 2.19
CA LYS A 128 5.11 10.07 2.22
C LYS A 128 4.29 8.79 2.34
N ARG A 129 3.19 8.80 3.10
CA ARG A 129 2.28 7.65 3.24
C ARG A 129 1.56 7.33 1.93
N SER A 130 1.02 8.34 1.25
CA SER A 130 0.37 8.16 -0.06
C SER A 130 1.35 7.64 -1.12
N TYR A 131 2.61 8.10 -1.10
CA TYR A 131 3.62 7.62 -2.03
C TYR A 131 4.02 6.16 -1.74
N HIS A 132 4.19 5.77 -0.46
CA HIS A 132 4.41 4.37 -0.11
C HIS A 132 3.23 3.47 -0.46
N TYR A 133 2.00 4.00 -0.46
CA TYR A 133 0.84 3.27 -0.96
C TYR A 133 0.96 3.02 -2.46
N ILE A 134 1.20 4.06 -3.28
CA ILE A 134 1.43 3.92 -4.73
C ILE A 134 2.51 2.89 -5.03
N ARG A 135 3.66 2.98 -4.35
CA ARG A 135 4.76 2.04 -4.56
C ARG A 135 4.33 0.60 -4.25
N ARG A 136 3.72 0.36 -3.09
CA ARG A 136 3.28 -1.01 -2.72
C ARG A 136 2.22 -1.56 -3.67
N THR A 137 1.31 -0.71 -4.14
CA THR A 137 0.32 -1.10 -5.14
C THR A 137 0.99 -1.45 -6.47
N SER A 138 1.91 -0.61 -6.96
CA SER A 138 2.69 -0.92 -8.17
C SER A 138 3.49 -2.21 -8.02
N ASP A 139 4.22 -2.38 -6.91
CA ASP A 139 5.01 -3.60 -6.63
C ASP A 139 4.09 -4.83 -6.58
N ARG A 140 2.91 -4.73 -5.95
CA ARG A 140 1.96 -5.85 -5.90
C ARG A 140 1.45 -6.21 -7.31
N ILE A 141 0.98 -5.23 -8.08
CA ILE A 141 0.46 -5.45 -9.44
C ILE A 141 1.55 -6.05 -10.33
N CYS A 142 2.76 -5.47 -10.33
CA CYS A 142 3.88 -6.00 -11.12
C CYS A 142 4.17 -7.47 -10.78
N LYS A 143 4.13 -7.83 -9.49
CA LYS A 143 4.34 -9.21 -9.05
C LYS A 143 3.20 -10.16 -9.46
N GLU A 144 1.96 -9.68 -9.47
CA GLU A 144 0.79 -10.44 -9.96
C GLU A 144 0.89 -10.74 -11.46
N HIS A 145 1.54 -9.86 -12.24
CA HIS A 145 1.89 -10.06 -13.65
C HIS A 145 3.25 -10.77 -13.86
N GLY A 146 3.88 -11.29 -12.79
CA GLY A 146 5.14 -12.03 -12.91
C GLY A 146 6.40 -11.18 -13.11
N LEU A 147 6.31 -9.85 -13.00
CA LEU A 147 7.43 -8.93 -13.18
C LEU A 147 8.28 -8.78 -11.92
N SER A 148 9.54 -8.39 -12.10
CA SER A 148 10.49 -8.14 -11.02
C SER A 148 10.17 -6.86 -10.25
N VAL A 149 10.22 -6.97 -8.92
CA VAL A 149 9.88 -5.88 -7.99
C VAL A 149 10.99 -5.68 -6.97
N ILE A 150 11.16 -4.43 -6.53
CA ILE A 150 12.13 -4.12 -5.50
C ILE A 150 11.60 -4.63 -4.16
N ILE A 151 12.05 -5.81 -3.74
CA ILE A 151 11.77 -6.34 -2.41
C ILE A 151 12.38 -5.39 -1.39
N PRO A 152 11.57 -4.71 -0.54
CA PRO A 152 12.11 -3.92 0.54
C PRO A 152 12.83 -4.87 1.50
N GLY A 153 14.15 -4.74 1.62
CA GLY A 153 14.88 -5.42 2.70
C GLY A 153 14.24 -5.11 4.05
N GLN A 154 14.22 -6.09 4.97
CA GLN A 154 13.73 -5.90 6.35
C GLN A 154 14.56 -4.85 7.12
N ASP A 155 15.72 -4.50 6.61
CA ASP A 155 16.44 -3.32 7.05
C ASP A 155 15.73 -2.08 6.52
N LYS A 156 15.11 -1.32 7.44
CA LYS A 156 14.89 0.12 7.21
C LYS A 156 16.19 0.64 6.61
N GLY A 157 16.18 0.97 5.33
CA GLY A 157 17.39 1.34 4.59
C GLY A 157 18.19 2.30 5.46
N LYS A 158 19.38 1.86 5.87
CA LYS A 158 20.33 2.74 6.56
C LYS A 158 20.41 3.98 5.70
N SER A 159 20.26 5.17 6.30
CA SER A 159 20.58 6.40 5.57
C SER A 159 21.93 6.18 4.87
N TYR A 160 22.11 6.63 3.64
CA TYR A 160 23.39 6.50 2.92
C TYR A 160 24.58 6.88 3.82
N ILE A 161 24.39 7.92 4.65
CA ILE A 161 25.34 8.37 5.69
C ILE A 161 25.57 7.33 6.80
N GLU A 162 24.52 6.66 7.28
CA GLU A 162 24.59 5.63 8.32
C GLU A 162 25.21 4.33 7.81
N HIS A 163 25.03 3.98 6.53
CA HIS A 163 25.69 2.83 5.90
C HIS A 163 27.19 3.09 5.71
N THR A 164 27.54 4.24 5.11
CA THR A 164 28.94 4.65 4.89
C THR A 164 29.70 4.83 6.20
N ALA A 165 29.08 5.44 7.23
CA ALA A 165 29.74 5.61 8.53
C ALA A 165 29.89 4.30 9.31
N THR A 166 29.04 3.30 9.07
CA THR A 166 29.20 1.98 9.70
C THR A 166 30.32 1.18 9.04
N GLN A 167 30.45 1.23 7.70
CA GLN A 167 31.56 0.58 6.99
C GLN A 167 32.91 1.28 7.20
N ALA A 168 32.91 2.60 7.40
CA ALA A 168 34.12 3.37 7.73
C ALA A 168 34.47 3.38 9.24
N GLY A 169 33.69 2.71 10.11
CA GLY A 169 33.93 2.70 11.56
C GLY A 169 33.68 4.04 12.28
N THR A 170 33.01 4.99 11.63
CA THR A 170 32.76 6.36 12.14
C THR A 170 31.35 6.54 12.75
N SER A 171 30.56 5.48 12.89
CA SER A 171 29.21 5.55 13.47
C SER A 171 29.23 5.93 14.97
N TYR A 172 28.87 7.18 15.28
CA TYR A 172 28.75 7.67 16.67
C TYR A 172 27.81 6.84 17.53
N LYS A 173 26.70 6.32 16.97
CA LYS A 173 25.78 5.43 17.70
C LYS A 173 26.43 4.09 18.07
N ALA A 174 27.21 3.50 17.16
CA ALA A 174 27.89 2.24 17.42
C ALA A 174 29.00 2.42 18.47
N LYS A 175 29.78 3.51 18.37
CA LYS A 175 30.80 3.86 19.36
C LYS A 175 30.21 4.07 20.75
N LEU A 176 29.11 4.83 20.83
CA LEU A 176 28.40 5.05 22.10
C LEU A 176 27.84 3.75 22.69
N LYS A 177 27.28 2.84 21.87
CA LYS A 177 26.84 1.51 22.36
C LYS A 177 28.00 0.69 22.91
N ALA A 178 29.13 0.65 22.20
CA ALA A 178 30.30 -0.08 22.63
C ALA A 178 30.89 0.49 23.93
N ALA A 179 30.95 1.82 24.06
CA ALA A 179 31.37 2.49 25.29
C ALA A 179 30.45 2.13 26.46
N ILE A 180 29.12 2.24 26.28
CA ILE A 180 28.14 1.84 27.30
C ILE A 180 28.31 0.37 27.68
N ASP A 181 28.40 -0.54 26.71
CA ASP A 181 28.53 -1.98 26.98
C ASP A 181 29.84 -2.33 27.70
N ARG A 182 30.93 -1.60 27.43
CA ARG A 182 32.22 -1.74 28.13
C ARG A 182 32.18 -1.19 29.56
N LEU A 183 31.43 -0.12 29.79
CA LEU A 183 31.40 0.57 31.09
C LEU A 183 30.41 -0.05 32.07
N ILE A 184 29.37 -0.75 31.59
CA ILE A 184 28.38 -1.41 32.46
C ILE A 184 28.99 -2.33 33.53
N PRO A 185 29.98 -3.20 33.26
CA PRO A 185 30.55 -4.09 34.27
C PRO A 185 31.37 -3.39 35.36
N VAL A 186 31.81 -2.16 35.11
CA VAL A 186 32.68 -1.39 36.01
C VAL A 186 31.96 -0.23 36.69
N SER A 187 30.69 0.00 36.37
CA SER A 187 29.87 1.04 36.97
C SER A 187 29.06 0.48 38.13
N THR A 188 28.95 1.24 39.22
CA THR A 188 28.18 0.84 40.42
C THR A 188 26.69 1.13 40.28
N ASP A 189 26.34 2.21 39.58
CA ASP A 189 24.99 2.60 39.25
C ASP A 189 24.96 3.39 37.93
N PHE A 190 23.77 3.82 37.53
CA PHE A 190 23.58 4.53 36.28
C PHE A 190 24.24 5.93 36.27
N GLU A 191 24.35 6.58 37.42
CA GLU A 191 25.02 7.87 37.55
C GLU A 191 26.54 7.72 37.37
N ASP A 192 27.11 6.66 37.94
CA ASP A 192 28.51 6.29 37.78
C ASP A 192 28.86 5.96 36.31
N LEU A 193 27.94 5.32 35.59
CA LEU A 193 28.09 5.11 34.13
C LEU A 193 28.12 6.43 33.35
N LEU A 194 27.25 7.40 33.69
CA LEU A 194 27.28 8.71 33.04
C LEU A 194 28.58 9.46 33.34
N LEU A 195 29.11 9.34 34.56
CA LEU A 195 30.39 9.93 34.94
C LEU A 195 31.55 9.31 34.14
N HIS A 196 31.55 7.99 33.96
CA HIS A 196 32.53 7.31 33.11
C HIS A 196 32.44 7.76 31.64
N LEU A 197 31.23 7.91 31.11
CA LEU A 197 31.03 8.45 29.75
C LEU A 197 31.54 9.90 29.62
N GLN A 198 31.33 10.75 30.62
CA GLN A 198 31.88 12.10 30.64
C GLN A 198 33.41 12.12 30.66
N ARG A 199 34.04 11.22 31.43
CA ARG A 199 35.50 11.05 31.47
C ARG A 199 36.07 10.58 30.13
N GLU A 200 35.29 9.82 29.36
CA GLU A 200 35.65 9.40 27.99
C GLU A 200 35.34 10.47 26.92
N GLY A 201 34.93 11.68 27.34
CA GLY A 201 34.72 12.83 26.44
C GLY A 201 33.31 12.92 25.85
N TYR A 202 32.31 12.24 26.41
CA TYR A 202 30.91 12.42 26.03
C TYR A 202 30.26 13.56 26.82
N GLU A 203 29.68 14.52 26.10
CA GLU A 203 28.81 15.52 26.71
C GLU A 203 27.42 14.93 26.98
N ILE A 204 26.95 15.05 28.22
CA ILE A 204 25.68 14.48 28.68
C ILE A 204 24.66 15.60 28.89
N LYS A 205 23.52 15.50 28.20
CA LYS A 205 22.38 16.39 28.38
C LYS A 205 21.22 15.64 29.03
N ARG A 206 20.80 16.13 30.20
CA ARG A 206 19.61 15.65 30.92
C ARG A 206 18.36 16.41 30.46
N GLY A 207 17.26 15.68 30.29
CA GLY A 207 15.96 16.20 29.86
C GLY A 207 14.95 15.05 29.92
N LYS A 208 13.85 15.10 29.15
CA LYS A 208 12.89 13.96 29.07
C LYS A 208 13.56 12.62 28.70
N TYR A 209 14.69 12.66 28.00
CA TYR A 209 15.54 11.51 27.72
C TYR A 209 17.01 11.93 27.77
N ILE A 210 17.85 11.08 28.37
CA ILE A 210 19.29 11.32 28.42
C ILE A 210 19.87 11.22 27.02
N SER A 211 20.72 12.20 26.70
CA SER A 211 21.34 12.30 25.38
C SER A 211 22.84 12.53 25.53
N CYS A 212 23.63 11.81 24.73
CA CYS A 212 25.08 11.88 24.73
C CYS A 212 25.59 12.42 23.40
N ARG A 213 26.69 13.16 23.43
CA ARG A 213 27.36 13.71 22.24
C ARG A 213 28.86 13.48 22.35
N ALA A 214 29.46 12.82 21.38
CA ALA A 214 30.91 12.65 21.31
C ALA A 214 31.58 13.93 20.79
N ASP A 215 32.89 14.06 21.00
CA ASP A 215 33.67 15.15 20.40
C ASP A 215 33.50 15.15 18.86
N ARG A 216 33.35 16.36 18.30
CA ARG A 216 33.05 16.64 16.88
C ARG A 216 31.69 16.13 16.36
N GLN A 217 30.81 15.63 17.22
CA GLN A 217 29.43 15.29 16.83
C GLN A 217 28.54 16.54 16.90
N GLU A 218 27.91 16.94 15.78
CA GLU A 218 27.06 18.14 15.75
C GLU A 218 25.81 18.03 16.64
N ARG A 219 25.14 16.87 16.64
CA ARG A 219 23.85 16.66 17.32
C ARG A 219 23.93 15.59 18.40
N PHE A 220 23.24 15.82 19.52
CA PHE A 220 23.08 14.85 20.59
C PHE A 220 22.34 13.58 20.12
N THR A 221 22.82 12.43 20.58
CA THR A 221 22.17 11.13 20.40
C THR A 221 21.41 10.76 21.66
N ARG A 222 20.08 10.63 21.57
CA ARG A 222 19.25 10.17 22.69
C ARG A 222 19.51 8.68 22.95
N MET A 223 19.77 8.30 24.19
CA MET A 223 20.05 6.89 24.56
C MET A 223 18.92 5.95 24.13
N LYS A 224 17.65 6.37 24.29
CA LYS A 224 16.48 5.60 23.80
C LYS A 224 16.50 5.22 22.31
N THR A 225 17.23 5.98 21.48
CA THR A 225 17.32 5.72 20.03
C THR A 225 18.40 4.71 19.67
N LEU A 226 19.22 4.31 20.64
CA LEU A 226 20.20 3.24 20.49
C LEU A 226 19.52 1.87 20.50
N GLY A 227 18.38 1.73 21.17
CA GLY A 227 17.59 0.51 21.19
C GLY A 227 17.01 0.25 22.58
N VAL A 228 16.18 -0.80 22.68
CA VAL A 228 15.51 -1.19 23.93
C VAL A 228 16.49 -1.61 25.03
N ASP A 229 17.68 -2.07 24.67
CA ASP A 229 18.73 -2.49 25.61
C ASP A 229 19.55 -1.34 26.21
N TYR A 230 19.30 -0.11 25.74
CA TYR A 230 20.06 1.10 26.09
C TYR A 230 19.16 2.21 26.63
N THR A 231 17.97 1.86 27.13
CA THR A 231 17.20 2.80 27.96
C THR A 231 17.83 2.89 29.35
N GLU A 232 17.53 3.95 30.08
CA GLU A 232 18.03 4.16 31.45
C GLU A 232 17.68 2.96 32.32
N GLU A 233 16.43 2.49 32.26
CA GLU A 233 15.95 1.34 33.03
C GLU A 233 16.67 0.04 32.65
N ALA A 234 16.92 -0.17 31.36
CA ALA A 234 17.61 -1.35 30.86
C ALA A 234 19.08 -1.36 31.27
N ILE A 235 19.74 -0.20 31.30
CA ILE A 235 21.14 -0.08 31.70
C ILE A 235 21.27 -0.23 33.21
N THR A 236 20.43 0.43 34.01
CA THR A 236 20.39 0.27 35.48
C THR A 236 20.16 -1.19 35.87
N ALA A 237 19.26 -1.90 35.17
CA ALA A 237 19.04 -3.33 35.40
C ALA A 237 20.28 -4.18 35.09
N ARG A 238 21.02 -3.85 34.02
CA ARG A 238 22.24 -4.56 33.62
C ARG A 238 23.40 -4.31 34.60
N ILE A 239 23.53 -3.10 35.12
CA ILE A 239 24.52 -2.76 36.16
C ILE A 239 24.23 -3.55 37.44
N ALA A 240 22.96 -3.68 37.82
CA ALA A 240 22.53 -4.50 38.95
C ALA A 240 22.62 -6.03 38.71
N GLY A 241 23.36 -6.48 37.70
CA GLY A 241 23.60 -7.90 37.40
C GLY A 241 22.43 -8.64 36.75
N ARG A 242 21.34 -7.95 36.36
CA ARG A 242 20.23 -8.60 35.64
C ARG A 242 20.61 -8.80 34.18
N SER A 243 20.32 -9.97 33.62
CA SER A 243 20.49 -10.24 32.19
C SER A 243 19.71 -9.23 31.34
N ARG A 244 20.16 -8.97 30.10
CA ARG A 244 19.47 -8.09 29.14
C ARG A 244 17.96 -8.37 29.17
N PRO A 245 17.09 -7.33 29.15
CA PRO A 245 15.66 -7.54 29.25
C PRO A 245 15.22 -8.54 28.18
N PHE A 246 14.88 -9.74 28.63
CA PHE A 246 14.31 -10.76 27.76
C PHE A 246 13.01 -10.16 27.26
N ARG A 247 12.82 -10.13 25.93
CA ARG A 247 11.57 -9.66 25.33
C ARG A 247 10.43 -10.37 26.05
N GLN A 248 9.67 -9.64 26.87
CA GLN A 248 8.47 -10.22 27.47
C GLN A 248 7.62 -10.73 26.31
N PRO A 249 7.21 -12.01 26.32
CA PRO A 249 6.33 -12.53 25.29
C PRO A 249 5.11 -11.62 25.28
N ARG A 250 4.81 -11.02 24.12
CA ARG A 250 3.52 -10.35 23.93
C ARG A 250 2.44 -11.33 24.35
N GLN A 251 1.45 -10.86 25.11
CA GLN A 251 0.22 -11.62 25.34
C GLN A 251 -0.25 -12.13 23.98
N ARG A 252 -0.40 -13.46 23.88
CA ARG A 252 -0.80 -14.10 22.63
C ARG A 252 -2.31 -14.16 22.60
N ASP A 253 -2.90 -13.73 21.49
CA ASP A 253 -4.32 -13.52 21.29
C ASP A 253 -5.17 -14.82 21.26
N GLY A 254 -4.70 -15.92 21.84
CA GLY A 254 -5.43 -17.21 21.88
C GLY A 254 -5.53 -17.96 20.55
N LYS A 255 -5.30 -17.28 19.42
CA LYS A 255 -5.45 -17.82 18.05
C LYS A 255 -4.64 -19.09 17.80
N ILE A 256 -5.20 -19.95 16.94
CA ILE A 256 -4.52 -21.13 16.40
C ILE A 256 -3.52 -20.65 15.35
N SER A 257 -2.31 -21.18 15.43
CA SER A 257 -1.19 -20.86 14.56
C SER A 257 -0.61 -22.13 13.97
N LEU A 258 0.11 -21.96 12.86
CA LEU A 258 0.75 -23.07 12.16
C LEU A 258 1.74 -23.81 13.06
N LEU A 259 1.74 -25.14 12.96
CA LEU A 259 2.76 -25.98 13.56
C LEU A 259 4.13 -25.65 12.95
N ILE A 260 5.15 -25.62 13.81
CA ILE A 260 6.53 -25.39 13.39
C ILE A 260 7.08 -26.73 12.89
N ASP A 261 7.55 -26.79 11.65
CA ASP A 261 8.35 -27.92 11.17
C ASP A 261 9.71 -27.92 11.86
N ILE A 262 9.83 -28.68 12.96
CA ILE A 262 11.03 -28.73 13.80
C ILE A 262 12.22 -29.33 13.02
N GLN A 263 11.96 -30.26 12.10
CA GLN A 263 13.00 -30.96 11.35
C GLN A 263 13.71 -30.02 10.38
N ASN A 264 12.96 -29.19 9.68
CA ASN A 264 13.51 -28.26 8.68
C ASN A 264 13.78 -26.85 9.22
N ASN A 265 13.50 -26.58 10.50
CA ASN A 265 13.73 -25.26 11.09
C ASN A 265 15.17 -25.09 11.57
N ILE A 266 15.93 -24.23 10.89
CA ILE A 266 17.34 -23.89 11.20
C ILE A 266 17.51 -23.48 12.68
N LYS A 267 16.58 -22.74 13.27
CA LYS A 267 16.68 -22.34 14.69
C LYS A 267 16.46 -23.50 15.64
N ALA A 268 15.60 -24.45 15.29
CA ALA A 268 15.40 -25.66 16.08
C ALA A 268 16.62 -26.58 16.02
N GLN A 269 17.29 -26.67 14.86
CA GLN A 269 18.53 -27.41 14.71
C GLN A 269 19.69 -26.78 15.52
N GLN A 270 19.75 -25.45 15.59
CA GLN A 270 20.85 -24.72 16.24
C GLN A 270 20.65 -24.47 17.74
N SER A 271 19.42 -24.57 18.26
CA SER A 271 19.11 -24.24 19.66
C SER A 271 18.19 -25.29 20.29
N ALA A 272 18.75 -26.08 21.21
CA ALA A 272 17.99 -27.05 22.00
C ALA A 272 16.82 -26.40 22.77
N GLY A 273 17.03 -25.19 23.30
CA GLY A 273 15.97 -24.43 23.98
C GLY A 273 14.83 -24.04 23.05
N PHE A 274 15.14 -23.57 21.84
CA PHE A 274 14.10 -23.26 20.84
C PHE A 274 13.39 -24.53 20.35
N ALA A 275 14.12 -25.64 20.15
CA ALA A 275 13.53 -26.92 19.77
C ALA A 275 12.55 -27.43 20.83
N HIS A 276 12.94 -27.41 22.11
CA HIS A 276 12.05 -27.78 23.21
C HIS A 276 10.82 -26.88 23.28
N TRP A 277 11.01 -25.56 23.15
CA TRP A 277 9.92 -24.60 23.10
C TRP A 277 8.97 -24.87 21.90
N ALA A 278 9.52 -25.17 20.72
CA ALA A 278 8.76 -25.47 19.51
C ALA A 278 7.92 -26.75 19.68
N LYS A 279 8.48 -27.81 20.31
CA LYS A 279 7.73 -29.03 20.66
C LYS A 279 6.53 -28.72 21.55
N LEU A 280 6.75 -27.97 22.64
CA LEU A 280 5.67 -27.59 23.55
C LEU A 280 4.64 -26.67 22.87
N ASN A 281 5.09 -25.76 22.00
CA ASN A 281 4.20 -24.89 21.23
C ASN A 281 3.33 -25.70 20.27
N ASN A 282 3.94 -26.63 19.51
CA ASN A 282 3.23 -27.49 18.58
C ASN A 282 2.20 -28.36 19.30
N LEU A 283 2.53 -28.96 20.44
CA LEU A 283 1.57 -29.71 21.26
C LEU A 283 0.36 -28.84 21.66
N LYS A 284 0.60 -27.60 22.09
CA LYS A 284 -0.47 -26.65 22.42
C LYS A 284 -1.32 -26.28 21.20
N GLN A 285 -0.71 -26.07 20.04
CA GLN A 285 -1.43 -25.75 18.81
C GLN A 285 -2.20 -26.95 18.26
N ALA A 286 -1.65 -28.17 18.36
CA ALA A 286 -2.34 -29.40 17.99
C ALA A 286 -3.58 -29.62 18.88
N ALA A 287 -3.43 -29.48 20.20
CA ALA A 287 -4.58 -29.57 21.12
C ALA A 287 -5.66 -28.54 20.79
N ARG A 288 -5.29 -27.29 20.49
CA ARG A 288 -6.26 -26.27 20.06
C ARG A 288 -6.90 -26.59 18.71
N THR A 289 -6.14 -27.13 17.77
CA THR A 289 -6.66 -27.56 16.46
C THR A 289 -7.71 -28.67 16.66
N MET A 290 -7.42 -29.66 17.50
CA MET A 290 -8.38 -30.72 17.83
C MET A 290 -9.62 -30.22 18.56
N ASN A 291 -9.46 -29.29 19.52
CA ASN A 291 -10.58 -28.65 20.21
C ASN A 291 -11.46 -27.88 19.22
N PHE A 292 -10.86 -27.12 18.29
CA PHE A 292 -11.61 -26.41 17.26
C PHE A 292 -12.42 -27.37 16.39
N LEU A 293 -11.82 -28.47 15.92
CA LEU A 293 -12.54 -29.48 15.13
C LEU A 293 -13.72 -30.06 15.91
N THR A 294 -13.54 -30.34 17.21
CA THR A 294 -14.59 -30.87 18.08
C THR A 294 -15.70 -29.84 18.33
N GLU A 295 -15.35 -28.59 18.63
CA GLU A 295 -16.28 -27.48 18.85
C GLU A 295 -17.10 -27.16 17.60
N GLN A 296 -16.48 -27.26 16.41
CA GLN A 296 -17.17 -27.10 15.14
C GLN A 296 -17.92 -28.35 14.69
N GLY A 297 -17.80 -29.47 15.41
CA GLY A 297 -18.41 -30.75 15.05
C GLY A 297 -17.85 -31.36 13.75
N ILE A 298 -16.61 -31.03 13.41
CA ILE A 298 -15.92 -31.55 12.22
C ILE A 298 -15.33 -32.91 12.56
N THR A 299 -15.86 -33.95 11.95
CA THR A 299 -15.53 -35.35 12.28
C THR A 299 -14.63 -36.03 11.26
N SER A 300 -14.45 -35.43 10.08
CA SER A 300 -13.62 -35.98 9.01
C SER A 300 -12.82 -34.90 8.27
N TYR A 301 -11.74 -35.32 7.61
CA TYR A 301 -10.92 -34.43 6.78
C TYR A 301 -11.74 -33.86 5.60
N GLY A 302 -12.56 -34.69 4.94
CA GLY A 302 -13.42 -34.24 3.85
C GLY A 302 -14.45 -33.20 4.29
N GLU A 303 -14.95 -33.28 5.53
CA GLU A 303 -15.82 -32.26 6.10
C GLU A 303 -15.06 -30.94 6.35
N LEU A 304 -13.82 -31.01 6.83
CA LEU A 304 -12.96 -29.83 6.98
C LEU A 304 -12.72 -29.12 5.63
N GLU A 305 -12.36 -29.89 4.59
CA GLU A 305 -12.17 -29.37 3.23
C GLU A 305 -13.45 -28.77 2.67
N SER A 306 -14.60 -29.44 2.86
CA SER A 306 -15.89 -28.93 2.40
C SER A 306 -16.25 -27.60 3.07
N ARG A 307 -16.02 -27.46 4.38
CA ARG A 307 -16.28 -26.19 5.09
C ARG A 307 -15.32 -25.08 4.65
N LEU A 308 -14.04 -25.40 4.49
CA LEU A 308 -13.06 -24.46 3.95
C LEU A 308 -13.44 -23.98 2.55
N ALA A 309 -13.87 -24.89 1.67
CA ALA A 309 -14.31 -24.58 0.32
C ALA A 309 -15.54 -23.64 0.35
N ALA A 310 -16.55 -23.94 1.17
CA ALA A 310 -17.75 -23.12 1.30
C ALA A 310 -17.45 -21.70 1.81
N VAL A 311 -16.56 -21.55 2.81
CA VAL A 311 -16.16 -20.22 3.32
C VAL A 311 -15.32 -19.46 2.30
N THR A 312 -14.45 -20.16 1.57
CA THR A 312 -13.64 -19.59 0.48
C THR A 312 -14.51 -19.08 -0.66
N GLU A 313 -15.52 -19.84 -1.06
CA GLU A 313 -16.50 -19.44 -2.06
C GLU A 313 -17.28 -18.20 -1.60
N ARG A 314 -17.76 -18.17 -0.35
CA ARG A 314 -18.43 -16.98 0.22
C ARG A 314 -17.54 -15.74 0.17
N ARG A 315 -16.26 -15.88 0.53
CA ARG A 315 -15.25 -14.81 0.43
C ARG A 315 -15.13 -14.31 -1.01
N ASP A 316 -15.04 -15.22 -1.98
CA ASP A 316 -14.80 -14.87 -3.37
C ASP A 316 -16.04 -14.23 -4.03
N ILE A 317 -17.24 -14.72 -3.72
CA ILE A 317 -18.51 -14.12 -4.14
C ILE A 317 -18.65 -12.70 -3.56
N ALA A 318 -18.38 -12.51 -2.27
CA ALA A 318 -18.45 -11.19 -1.64
C ALA A 318 -17.43 -10.23 -2.29
N HIS A 319 -16.21 -10.69 -2.56
CA HIS A 319 -15.19 -9.91 -3.23
C HIS A 319 -15.58 -9.52 -4.67
N ALA A 320 -16.14 -10.46 -5.44
CA ALA A 320 -16.63 -10.20 -6.79
C ALA A 320 -17.77 -9.16 -6.79
N SER A 321 -18.71 -9.29 -5.85
CA SER A 321 -19.82 -8.35 -5.69
C SER A 321 -19.35 -6.94 -5.30
N ILE A 322 -18.32 -6.84 -4.45
CA ILE A 322 -17.68 -5.55 -4.12
C ILE A 322 -17.11 -4.90 -5.38
N LYS A 323 -16.38 -5.66 -6.22
CA LYS A 323 -15.80 -5.15 -7.48
C LYS A 323 -16.87 -4.67 -8.46
N GLU A 324 -17.98 -5.38 -8.58
CA GLU A 324 -19.11 -4.99 -9.42
C GLU A 324 -19.73 -3.68 -8.93
N ILE A 325 -19.94 -3.53 -7.61
CA ILE A 325 -20.45 -2.30 -7.01
C ILE A 325 -19.47 -1.13 -7.22
N GLU A 326 -18.16 -1.36 -7.07
CA GLU A 326 -17.13 -0.34 -7.33
C GLU A 326 -17.18 0.14 -8.79
N THR A 327 -17.35 -0.78 -9.74
CA THR A 327 -17.48 -0.48 -11.17
C THR A 327 -18.72 0.36 -11.44
N ARG A 328 -19.89 -0.06 -10.95
CA ARG A 328 -21.15 0.70 -11.08
C ARG A 328 -21.08 2.07 -10.42
N THR A 329 -20.38 2.18 -9.28
CA THR A 329 -20.18 3.45 -8.56
C THR A 329 -19.33 4.41 -9.39
N ALA A 330 -18.28 3.91 -10.04
CA ALA A 330 -17.42 4.70 -10.92
C ALA A 330 -18.18 5.20 -12.16
N GLU A 331 -18.91 4.32 -12.84
CA GLU A 331 -19.76 4.67 -13.99
C GLU A 331 -20.81 5.73 -13.63
N LEU A 332 -21.54 5.53 -12.53
CA LEU A 332 -22.54 6.49 -12.08
C LEU A 332 -21.92 7.84 -11.70
N SER A 333 -20.72 7.83 -11.12
CA SER A 333 -19.99 9.06 -10.79
C SER A 333 -19.60 9.85 -12.04
N LEU A 334 -19.24 9.16 -13.14
CA LEU A 334 -18.98 9.80 -14.43
C LEU A 334 -20.26 10.40 -15.03
N VAL A 335 -21.35 9.64 -15.05
CA VAL A 335 -22.66 10.15 -15.50
C VAL A 335 -23.05 11.40 -14.70
N MET A 336 -22.87 11.38 -13.37
CA MET A 336 -23.12 12.54 -12.52
C MET A 336 -22.26 13.75 -12.89
N LYS A 337 -20.95 13.55 -13.11
CA LYS A 337 -20.03 14.61 -13.53
C LYS A 337 -20.51 15.26 -14.83
N HIS A 338 -20.75 14.45 -15.86
CA HIS A 338 -21.13 14.97 -17.18
C HIS A 338 -22.54 15.59 -17.16
N ALA A 339 -23.49 14.99 -16.45
CA ALA A 339 -24.84 15.54 -16.32
C ALA A 339 -24.86 16.88 -15.57
N ALA A 340 -24.03 17.04 -14.54
CA ALA A 340 -23.87 18.32 -13.84
C ALA A 340 -23.28 19.39 -14.78
N THR A 341 -22.20 19.06 -15.48
CA THR A 341 -21.54 19.96 -16.44
C THR A 341 -22.50 20.37 -17.56
N TYR A 342 -23.22 19.40 -18.14
CA TYR A 342 -24.22 19.65 -19.17
C TYR A 342 -25.29 20.63 -18.69
N ARG A 343 -25.89 20.39 -17.52
CA ARG A 343 -26.94 21.27 -16.97
C ARG A 343 -26.45 22.69 -16.74
N GLN A 344 -25.24 22.84 -16.19
CA GLN A 344 -24.67 24.15 -15.87
C GLN A 344 -24.34 24.96 -17.13
N LEU A 345 -23.85 24.30 -18.18
CA LEU A 345 -23.42 24.96 -19.42
C LEU A 345 -24.52 25.05 -20.47
N LYS A 346 -25.63 24.30 -20.33
CA LYS A 346 -26.76 24.30 -21.27
C LYS A 346 -27.31 25.70 -21.59
N PRO A 347 -27.58 26.60 -20.61
CA PRO A 347 -28.09 27.94 -20.93
C PRO A 347 -27.11 28.77 -21.75
N MET A 348 -25.80 28.62 -21.50
CA MET A 348 -24.76 29.29 -22.28
C MET A 348 -24.69 28.72 -23.70
N TYR A 349 -24.70 27.38 -23.83
CA TYR A 349 -24.65 26.73 -25.13
C TYR A 349 -25.88 27.00 -26.00
N ASP A 350 -27.06 27.17 -25.39
CA ASP A 350 -28.27 27.59 -26.11
C ASP A 350 -28.12 28.99 -26.70
N ARG A 351 -27.50 29.94 -25.96
CA ARG A 351 -27.16 31.26 -26.51
C ARG A 351 -26.13 31.17 -27.63
N TYR A 352 -25.14 30.29 -27.52
CA TYR A 352 -24.18 30.03 -28.61
C TYR A 352 -24.90 29.54 -29.87
N ARG A 353 -25.83 28.59 -29.74
CA ARG A 353 -26.63 28.07 -30.86
C ARG A 353 -27.48 29.14 -31.54
N GLN A 354 -28.00 30.09 -30.77
CA GLN A 354 -28.85 31.19 -31.25
C GLN A 354 -28.06 32.43 -31.69
N SER A 355 -26.74 32.47 -31.45
CA SER A 355 -25.90 33.62 -31.80
C SER A 355 -25.82 33.82 -33.31
N ARG A 356 -25.97 35.07 -33.76
CA ARG A 356 -25.76 35.46 -35.16
C ARG A 356 -24.29 35.38 -35.57
N ASP A 357 -23.38 35.70 -34.65
CA ASP A 357 -21.94 35.64 -34.83
C ASP A 357 -21.37 34.55 -33.92
N LYS A 358 -21.26 33.33 -34.47
CA LYS A 358 -20.79 32.15 -33.73
C LYS A 358 -19.30 32.21 -33.46
N GLU A 359 -18.50 32.75 -34.38
CA GLU A 359 -17.05 32.82 -34.22
C GLU A 359 -16.64 33.77 -33.10
N LYS A 360 -17.27 34.95 -33.03
CA LYS A 360 -17.03 35.88 -31.92
C LYS A 360 -17.45 35.29 -30.58
N PHE A 361 -18.59 34.59 -30.54
CA PHE A 361 -19.05 33.92 -29.32
C PHE A 361 -18.09 32.80 -28.89
N LEU A 362 -17.66 31.98 -29.86
CA LEU A 362 -16.69 30.89 -29.62
C LEU A 362 -15.40 31.42 -29.01
N ARG A 363 -14.82 32.49 -29.56
CA ARG A 363 -13.58 33.10 -29.03
C ARG A 363 -13.69 33.55 -27.56
N GLY A 364 -14.88 33.87 -27.07
CA GLY A 364 -15.11 34.27 -25.68
C GLY A 364 -15.49 33.13 -24.73
N HIS A 365 -15.91 31.97 -25.27
CA HIS A 365 -16.51 30.86 -24.52
C HIS A 365 -16.02 29.49 -25.00
N GLU A 366 -14.81 29.43 -25.58
CA GLU A 366 -14.27 28.23 -26.22
C GLU A 366 -14.23 27.05 -25.24
N SER A 367 -13.65 27.27 -24.05
CA SER A 367 -13.55 26.26 -23.00
C SER A 367 -14.93 25.75 -22.57
N GLU A 368 -15.90 26.63 -22.33
CA GLU A 368 -17.24 26.22 -21.92
C GLU A 368 -17.99 25.46 -23.03
N ILE A 369 -17.77 25.82 -24.29
CA ILE A 369 -18.35 25.11 -25.45
C ILE A 369 -17.73 23.71 -25.55
N ILE A 370 -16.41 23.59 -25.46
CA ILE A 370 -15.69 22.30 -25.46
C ILE A 370 -16.20 21.40 -24.33
N LEU A 371 -16.31 21.94 -23.11
CA LEU A 371 -16.81 21.20 -21.94
C LEU A 371 -18.24 20.71 -22.13
N PHE A 372 -19.12 21.55 -22.68
CA PHE A 372 -20.51 21.16 -22.96
C PHE A 372 -20.58 20.04 -24.00
N GLU A 373 -19.84 20.17 -25.11
CA GLU A 373 -19.84 19.18 -26.19
C GLU A 373 -19.22 17.85 -25.76
N ALA A 374 -18.14 17.89 -24.97
CA ALA A 374 -17.55 16.71 -24.36
C ALA A 374 -18.54 16.01 -23.42
N ALA A 375 -19.20 16.76 -22.53
CA ALA A 375 -20.21 16.21 -21.61
C ALA A 375 -21.40 15.60 -22.37
N ALA A 376 -21.90 16.27 -23.41
CA ALA A 376 -22.99 15.76 -24.23
C ALA A 376 -22.62 14.46 -24.97
N ARG A 377 -21.39 14.38 -25.50
CA ARG A 377 -20.85 13.19 -26.17
C ARG A 377 -20.76 12.01 -25.21
N GLU A 378 -20.20 12.21 -24.03
CA GLU A 378 -20.03 11.14 -23.04
C GLU A 378 -21.38 10.66 -22.47
N LEU A 379 -22.32 11.57 -22.21
CA LEU A 379 -23.69 11.18 -21.80
C LEU A 379 -24.38 10.31 -22.86
N LYS A 380 -24.20 10.64 -24.15
CA LYS A 380 -24.73 9.83 -25.26
C LYS A 380 -24.05 8.46 -25.33
N LYS A 381 -22.72 8.41 -25.21
CA LYS A 381 -21.94 7.16 -25.21
C LYS A 381 -22.33 6.23 -24.06
N GLN A 382 -22.61 6.80 -22.89
CA GLN A 382 -23.03 6.06 -21.69
C GLN A 382 -24.53 5.73 -21.66
N GLY A 383 -25.29 6.08 -22.71
CA GLY A 383 -26.74 5.82 -22.76
C GLY A 383 -27.56 6.60 -21.72
N ALA A 384 -27.02 7.69 -21.18
CA ALA A 384 -27.63 8.47 -20.08
C ALA A 384 -28.57 9.59 -20.60
N VAL A 385 -29.31 9.30 -21.67
CA VAL A 385 -30.29 10.20 -22.29
C VAL A 385 -31.66 9.50 -22.28
N PRO A 386 -32.70 10.03 -21.62
CA PRO A 386 -32.80 11.35 -20.97
C PRO A 386 -31.91 11.48 -19.71
N LEU A 387 -31.50 12.72 -19.39
CA LEU A 387 -30.54 12.97 -18.31
C LEU A 387 -31.12 12.57 -16.93
N PRO A 388 -30.45 11.68 -16.18
CA PRO A 388 -30.91 11.22 -14.87
C PRO A 388 -30.86 12.34 -13.83
N SER A 389 -31.88 12.47 -12.96
CA SER A 389 -31.93 13.56 -11.97
C SER A 389 -30.81 13.46 -10.93
N THR A 390 -30.32 14.61 -10.46
CA THR A 390 -29.25 14.67 -9.45
C THR A 390 -29.62 13.92 -8.18
N GLU A 391 -30.88 14.02 -7.75
CA GLU A 391 -31.38 13.34 -6.55
C GLU A 391 -31.42 11.81 -6.73
N SER A 392 -31.91 11.33 -7.87
CA SER A 392 -31.95 9.90 -8.19
C SER A 392 -30.55 9.27 -8.18
N MET A 393 -29.56 9.94 -8.80
CA MET A 393 -28.19 9.46 -8.83
C MET A 393 -27.54 9.47 -7.43
N LYS A 394 -27.77 10.52 -6.63
CA LYS A 394 -27.29 10.58 -5.24
C LYS A 394 -27.88 9.45 -4.39
N LYS A 395 -29.18 9.19 -4.52
CA LYS A 395 -29.85 8.06 -3.84
C LYS A 395 -29.21 6.73 -4.25
N LYS A 396 -28.99 6.52 -5.55
CA LYS A 396 -28.38 5.29 -6.06
C LYS A 396 -26.94 5.09 -5.57
N LEU A 397 -26.13 6.15 -5.52
CA LEU A 397 -24.79 6.10 -4.93
C LEU A 397 -24.83 5.75 -3.43
N ALA A 398 -25.77 6.32 -2.67
CA ALA A 398 -25.94 6.00 -1.25
C ALA A 398 -26.33 4.53 -1.03
N GLU A 399 -27.25 3.99 -1.85
CA GLU A 399 -27.63 2.58 -1.84
C GLU A 399 -26.44 1.66 -2.17
N LEU A 400 -25.66 1.99 -3.19
CA LEU A 400 -24.46 1.23 -3.56
C LEU A 400 -23.40 1.27 -2.46
N THR A 401 -23.22 2.43 -1.82
CA THR A 401 -22.28 2.59 -0.70
C THR A 401 -22.69 1.73 0.49
N ALA A 402 -23.96 1.77 0.89
CA ALA A 402 -24.48 0.95 1.99
C ALA A 402 -24.33 -0.56 1.70
N LYS A 403 -24.61 -0.99 0.46
CA LYS A 403 -24.40 -2.38 0.02
C LYS A 403 -22.92 -2.78 0.08
N LYS A 404 -22.03 -1.90 -0.38
CA LYS A 404 -20.58 -2.13 -0.33
C LYS A 404 -20.09 -2.28 1.11
N ASP A 405 -20.55 -1.43 2.02
CA ASP A 405 -20.14 -1.48 3.42
C ASP A 405 -20.60 -2.79 4.10
N ALA A 406 -21.81 -3.26 3.80
CA ALA A 406 -22.30 -4.56 4.26
C ALA A 406 -21.45 -5.72 3.71
N LEU A 407 -21.21 -5.76 2.40
CA LEU A 407 -20.38 -6.79 1.76
C LEU A 407 -18.92 -6.76 2.24
N LEU A 408 -18.37 -5.58 2.56
CA LEU A 408 -17.03 -5.47 3.13
C LEU A 408 -16.93 -6.10 4.51
N ALA A 409 -17.97 -5.99 5.33
CA ALA A 409 -18.02 -6.67 6.63
C ALA A 409 -18.06 -8.20 6.44
N GLU A 410 -18.90 -8.68 5.53
CA GLU A 410 -19.00 -10.11 5.18
C GLU A 410 -17.68 -10.64 4.61
N TYR A 411 -17.08 -9.96 3.64
CA TYR A 411 -15.79 -10.33 3.06
C TYR A 411 -14.69 -10.42 4.12
N ARG A 412 -14.63 -9.46 5.05
CA ARG A 412 -13.63 -9.48 6.13
C ARG A 412 -13.84 -10.67 7.08
N ALA A 413 -15.09 -10.98 7.43
CA ALA A 413 -15.44 -12.12 8.25
C ALA A 413 -15.06 -13.44 7.54
N ALA A 414 -15.55 -13.65 6.32
CA ALA A 414 -15.27 -14.85 5.53
C ALA A 414 -13.78 -15.01 5.23
N ARG A 415 -13.04 -13.92 4.97
CA ARG A 415 -11.59 -13.98 4.79
C ARG A 415 -10.86 -14.41 6.06
N SER A 416 -11.28 -13.90 7.22
CA SER A 416 -10.68 -14.29 8.50
C SER A 416 -10.97 -15.75 8.82
N GLU A 417 -12.20 -16.19 8.58
CA GLU A 417 -12.64 -17.58 8.77
C GLU A 417 -11.90 -18.52 7.81
N ALA A 418 -11.81 -18.20 6.52
CA ALA A 418 -11.05 -19.00 5.54
C ALA A 418 -9.58 -19.14 5.94
N GLN A 419 -8.96 -18.09 6.49
CA GLN A 419 -7.58 -18.14 6.96
C GLN A 419 -7.41 -19.03 8.20
N GLU A 420 -8.39 -19.04 9.10
CA GLU A 420 -8.41 -19.94 10.26
C GLU A 420 -8.57 -21.38 9.81
N TYR A 421 -9.57 -21.69 8.98
CA TYR A 421 -9.78 -23.03 8.42
C TYR A 421 -8.57 -23.53 7.63
N GLU A 422 -7.90 -22.68 6.85
CA GLU A 422 -6.68 -23.05 6.13
C GLU A 422 -5.52 -23.36 7.10
N THR A 423 -5.41 -22.60 8.21
CA THR A 423 -4.42 -22.90 9.26
C THR A 423 -4.72 -24.24 9.94
N ILE A 424 -6.00 -24.53 10.20
CA ILE A 424 -6.45 -25.81 10.76
C ILE A 424 -6.14 -26.95 9.79
N ARG A 425 -6.46 -26.80 8.50
CA ARG A 425 -6.16 -27.80 7.47
C ARG A 425 -4.67 -28.10 7.41
N GLN A 426 -3.81 -27.07 7.35
CA GLN A 426 -2.36 -27.24 7.34
C GLN A 426 -1.83 -27.91 8.63
N ASN A 427 -2.43 -27.61 9.79
CA ASN A 427 -2.08 -28.28 11.04
C ASN A 427 -2.51 -29.76 11.03
N VAL A 428 -3.70 -30.07 10.52
CA VAL A 428 -4.17 -31.46 10.37
C VAL A 428 -3.28 -32.22 9.39
N ASP A 429 -2.93 -31.62 8.25
CA ASP A 429 -1.98 -32.21 7.28
C ASP A 429 -0.66 -32.55 7.96
N ALA A 430 -0.11 -31.62 8.75
CA ALA A 430 1.14 -31.84 9.48
C ALA A 430 1.04 -32.91 10.58
N LEU A 431 -0.14 -33.09 11.19
CA LEU A 431 -0.39 -34.13 12.19
C LEU A 431 -0.61 -35.52 11.56
N LEU A 432 -1.24 -35.57 10.39
CA LEU A 432 -1.45 -36.79 9.61
C LEU A 432 -0.20 -37.23 8.83
N SER A 433 0.67 -36.28 8.49
CA SER A 433 1.97 -36.54 7.89
C SER A 433 2.85 -37.29 8.88
N VAL A 434 2.87 -38.62 8.80
CA VAL A 434 3.70 -39.48 9.65
C VAL A 434 5.17 -39.03 9.53
N PRO A 435 5.84 -38.65 10.63
CA PRO A 435 7.28 -38.44 10.61
C PRO A 435 7.95 -39.79 10.29
N LYS A 436 8.83 -39.81 9.27
CA LYS A 436 9.58 -41.01 8.81
C LYS A 436 10.30 -41.79 9.92
N GLU A 437 10.46 -41.21 11.11
CA GLU A 437 11.02 -41.88 12.29
C GLU A 437 10.16 -43.06 12.79
N GLN A 438 8.82 -43.01 12.67
CA GLN A 438 7.96 -44.14 13.08
C GLN A 438 7.98 -45.31 12.09
N GLU A 439 8.25 -45.07 10.80
CA GLU A 439 8.47 -46.15 9.82
C GLU A 439 9.84 -46.81 10.00
N GLN A 440 10.86 -46.06 10.39
CA GLN A 440 12.18 -46.63 10.73
C GLN A 440 12.15 -47.44 12.03
N GLN A 441 11.43 -46.99 13.07
CA GLN A 441 11.26 -47.76 14.30
C GLN A 441 10.40 -49.01 14.09
N LYS A 442 9.30 -48.94 13.32
CA LYS A 442 8.51 -50.13 12.98
C LYS A 442 9.27 -51.14 12.11
N ARG A 443 10.18 -50.69 11.24
CA ARG A 443 11.06 -51.58 10.47
C ARG A 443 12.11 -52.26 11.35
N HIS A 444 12.61 -51.60 12.39
CA HIS A 444 13.57 -52.17 13.32
C HIS A 444 12.96 -53.11 14.38
N GLU A 445 11.65 -53.06 14.62
CA GLU A 445 10.96 -53.97 15.55
C GLU A 445 10.38 -55.23 14.85
N LEU A 446 10.45 -55.29 13.52
CA LEU A 446 9.98 -56.42 12.68
C LEU A 446 11.15 -57.24 12.06
N GLU A 447 12.39 -56.83 12.30
CA GLU A 447 13.62 -57.63 12.09
C GLU A 447 14.10 -58.20 13.43
#